data_AF-A0A3D4XRB7-F1
#
_entry.id   AF-A0A3D4XRB7-F1
#
_cell.length_a   1.000
_cell.length_b   1.000
_cell.length_c   1.000
_cell.angle_alpha   90.00
_cell.angle_beta   90.00
_cell.angle_gamma   90.00
#
_symmetry.space_group_name_H-M   'P 1'
#
loop_
_entity.id
_entity.type
_entity.pdbx_description
1 polymer ?
#
loop_
_entity_poly.entity_id
_entity_poly.type
_entity_poly.pdbx_seq_one_letter_code
_entity_poly.pdbx_strand_id
1 'polypeptide(L)'
;MGSSSAFAAGCLPTVTSKLSDAAKFAATQKTGGYGLNMWVTYVDETGKVCSVITTGTSGANAGNSAWLGSRVISAQKANTANDFSLDGYAISTANLYSAVQP
;
A
#
# COMPACT_ATOMS: atom_id res chain seq x y z
N MET A 1 32.31 -4.01 -20.50
CA MET A 1 31.51 -4.89 -19.62
C MET A 1 30.67 -3.97 -18.75
N GLY A 2 29.48 -3.61 -19.26
CA GLY A 2 28.62 -2.63 -18.63
C GLY A 2 27.95 -3.21 -17.40
N SER A 3 28.07 -2.51 -16.27
CA SER A 3 27.20 -2.72 -15.13
C SER A 3 25.79 -2.33 -15.55
N SER A 4 25.00 -3.31 -15.95
CA SER A 4 23.56 -3.22 -15.80
C SER A 4 23.32 -3.09 -14.30
N SER A 5 23.16 -1.85 -13.83
CA SER A 5 22.48 -1.60 -12.57
C SER A 5 21.08 -2.17 -12.76
N ALA A 6 20.89 -3.43 -12.36
CA ALA A 6 19.57 -3.93 -12.08
C ALA A 6 18.94 -2.88 -11.16
N PHE A 7 17.84 -2.27 -11.59
CA PHE A 7 16.92 -1.69 -10.62
C PHE A 7 16.60 -2.87 -9.70
N ALA A 8 17.26 -2.89 -8.54
CA ALA A 8 17.13 -4.01 -7.64
C ALA A 8 15.75 -3.84 -7.02
N ALA A 9 14.80 -4.59 -7.57
CA ALA A 9 13.52 -4.82 -6.98
C ALA A 9 13.66 -4.98 -5.47
N GLY A 10 13.11 -4.04 -4.72
CA GLY A 10 13.44 -3.94 -3.32
C GLY A 10 12.80 -2.75 -2.60
N CYS A 11 12.60 -2.95 -1.31
CA CYS A 11 12.07 -1.95 -0.40
C CYS A 11 12.94 -0.70 -0.37
N LEU A 12 12.49 0.38 -1.02
CA LEU A 12 13.23 1.62 -1.13
C LEU A 12 13.24 2.38 0.23
N PRO A 13 14.42 2.65 0.83
CA PRO A 13 14.51 3.36 2.10
C PRO A 13 13.89 4.76 2.06
N THR A 14 13.96 5.42 0.91
CA THR A 14 13.36 6.74 0.65
C THR A 14 11.84 6.72 0.71
N VAL A 15 11.21 5.60 0.34
CA VAL A 15 9.75 5.40 0.46
C VAL A 15 9.40 5.07 1.90
N THR A 16 10.06 4.09 2.51
CA THR A 16 9.76 3.66 3.88
C THR A 16 9.95 4.78 4.91
N SER A 17 10.96 5.65 4.73
CA SER A 17 11.21 6.79 5.62
C SER A 17 10.13 7.87 5.57
N LYS A 18 9.44 8.03 4.43
CA LYS A 18 8.39 9.04 4.23
C LYS A 18 6.98 8.49 4.39
N LEU A 19 6.82 7.17 4.47
CA LEU A 19 5.52 6.49 4.43
C LEU A 19 4.59 6.95 5.57
N SER A 20 5.12 7.14 6.78
CA SER A 20 4.37 7.65 7.92
C SER A 20 3.80 9.05 7.68
N ASP A 21 4.61 9.95 7.14
CA ASP A 21 4.20 11.34 6.93
C ASP A 21 3.20 11.45 5.79
N ALA A 22 3.40 10.67 4.72
CA ALA A 22 2.43 10.54 3.64
C ALA A 22 1.09 9.98 4.14
N ALA A 23 1.11 8.97 5.02
CA ALA A 23 -0.11 8.40 5.60
C ALA A 23 -0.87 9.39 6.48
N LYS A 24 -0.15 10.17 7.31
CA LYS A 24 -0.75 11.23 8.13
C LYS A 24 -1.34 12.33 7.25
N PHE A 25 -0.63 12.76 6.22
CA PHE A 25 -1.13 13.74 5.26
C PHE A 25 -2.39 13.23 4.52
N ALA A 26 -2.42 11.97 4.10
CA ALA A 26 -3.60 11.38 3.47
C ALA A 26 -4.79 11.34 4.43
N ALA A 27 -4.57 11.06 5.71
CA ALA A 27 -5.61 11.03 6.74
C ALA A 27 -6.26 12.40 7.01
N THR A 28 -5.59 13.51 6.69
CA THR A 28 -6.19 14.85 6.81
C THR A 28 -7.02 15.25 5.59
N GLN A 29 -6.96 14.49 4.50
CA GLN A 29 -7.72 14.80 3.29
C GLN A 29 -9.20 14.51 3.50
N LYS A 30 -10.05 15.40 3.01
CA LYS A 30 -11.50 15.20 3.03
C LYS A 30 -11.87 14.09 2.05
N THR A 31 -12.26 12.94 2.57
CA THR A 31 -12.79 11.81 1.80
C THR A 31 -14.27 11.60 2.10
N GLY A 32 -14.98 10.83 1.27
CA GLY A 32 -16.36 10.42 1.54
C GLY A 32 -16.49 9.25 2.53
N GLY A 33 -15.39 8.82 3.15
CA GLY A 33 -15.35 7.67 4.06
C GLY A 33 -15.71 8.02 5.51
N TYR A 34 -15.60 7.02 6.39
CA TYR A 34 -15.95 7.12 7.81
C TYR A 34 -15.01 7.98 8.68
N GLY A 35 -13.91 8.51 8.14
CA GLY A 35 -12.93 9.28 8.91
C GLY A 35 -12.19 8.45 9.98
N LEU A 36 -12.14 7.12 9.83
CA LEU A 36 -11.45 6.23 10.75
C LEU A 36 -9.93 6.19 10.47
N ASN A 37 -9.15 5.76 11.45
CA ASN A 37 -7.74 5.45 11.21
C ASN A 37 -7.60 4.29 10.24
N MET A 38 -6.50 4.31 9.47
CA MET A 38 -6.27 3.39 8.36
C MET A 38 -4.99 2.59 8.55
N TRP A 39 -4.91 1.49 7.81
CA TRP A 39 -3.67 0.74 7.57
C TRP A 39 -3.12 1.11 6.21
N VAL A 40 -1.80 1.27 6.13
CA VAL A 40 -1.09 1.57 4.90
C VAL A 40 0.00 0.52 4.72
N THR A 41 0.00 -0.12 3.55
CA THR A 41 1.00 -1.12 3.17
C THR A 41 1.76 -0.63 1.94
N TYR A 42 3.08 -0.70 2.00
CA TYR A 42 3.98 -0.50 0.86
C TYR A 42 4.52 -1.86 0.41
N VAL A 43 4.45 -2.12 -0.89
CA VAL A 43 5.02 -3.29 -1.56
C VAL A 43 6.05 -2.83 -2.60
N ASP A 44 7.14 -3.58 -2.78
CA ASP A 44 8.06 -3.34 -3.89
C ASP A 44 7.56 -4.02 -5.19
N GLU A 45 8.29 -3.81 -6.28
CA GLU A 45 7.94 -4.32 -7.61
C GLU A 45 7.89 -5.86 -7.70
N THR A 46 8.50 -6.59 -6.75
CA THR A 46 8.36 -8.06 -6.66
C THR A 46 7.09 -8.53 -5.95
N GLY A 47 6.26 -7.61 -5.44
CA GLY A 47 5.13 -7.94 -4.57
C GLY A 47 5.52 -8.21 -3.11
N LYS A 48 6.79 -7.96 -2.74
CA LYS A 48 7.21 -8.11 -1.34
C LYS A 48 6.66 -6.97 -0.50
N VAL A 49 6.01 -7.31 0.61
CA VAL A 49 5.60 -6.33 1.62
C VAL A 49 6.82 -5.73 2.30
N CYS A 50 6.98 -4.41 2.16
CA CYS A 50 8.13 -3.66 2.64
C CYS A 50 7.88 -2.92 3.94
N SER A 51 6.66 -2.41 4.13
CA SER A 51 6.28 -1.76 5.38
C SER A 51 4.77 -1.80 5.54
N VAL A 52 4.33 -1.94 6.79
CA VAL A 52 2.92 -1.88 7.19
C VAL A 52 2.82 -0.96 8.38
N ILE A 53 2.10 0.15 8.21
CA ILE A 53 1.92 1.18 9.24
C ILE A 53 0.43 1.47 9.45
N THR A 54 0.12 2.21 10.50
CA THR A 54 -1.22 2.75 10.76
C THR A 54 -1.17 4.25 11.00
N THR A 55 -2.25 4.96 10.66
CA THR A 55 -2.44 6.37 11.02
C THR A 55 -2.92 6.54 12.46
N GLY A 56 -3.28 5.46 13.13
CA GLY A 56 -3.69 5.43 14.54
C GLY A 56 -2.53 5.16 15.50
N THR A 57 -2.83 4.46 16.59
CA THR A 57 -1.81 4.08 17.59
C THR A 57 -1.01 2.89 17.08
N SER A 58 0.31 2.91 17.22
CA SER A 58 1.19 1.80 16.82
C SER A 58 1.41 0.79 17.97
N GLY A 59 2.04 -0.35 17.67
CA GLY A 59 2.38 -1.38 18.66
C GLY A 59 1.21 -2.30 19.01
N ALA A 60 1.22 -2.84 20.22
CA ALA A 60 0.25 -3.86 20.66
C ALA A 60 -1.22 -3.41 20.55
N ASN A 61 -1.48 -2.10 20.64
CA ASN A 61 -2.82 -1.52 20.60
C ASN A 61 -3.27 -1.14 19.18
N ALA A 62 -2.45 -1.37 18.16
CA ALA A 62 -2.76 -0.91 16.80
C ALA A 62 -4.04 -1.49 16.22
N GLY A 63 -4.33 -2.76 16.53
CA GLY A 63 -5.55 -3.45 16.11
C GLY A 63 -6.86 -2.89 16.69
N ASN A 64 -6.78 -2.06 17.73
CA ASN A 64 -7.94 -1.38 18.32
C ASN A 64 -8.12 0.05 17.79
N SER A 65 -7.07 0.62 17.18
CA SER A 65 -7.10 2.00 16.67
C SER A 65 -7.64 2.11 15.25
N ALA A 66 -7.61 1.02 14.49
CA ALA A 66 -8.16 0.86 13.15
C ALA A 66 -8.75 -0.55 13.04
N TRP A 67 -9.72 -0.78 12.15
CA TRP A 67 -10.24 -2.13 11.94
C TRP A 67 -9.12 -3.10 11.59
N LEU A 68 -8.90 -4.11 12.43
CA LEU A 68 -7.75 -5.02 12.28
C LEU A 68 -7.78 -5.77 10.94
N GLY A 69 -8.98 -6.12 10.44
CA GLY A 69 -9.15 -6.74 9.13
C GLY A 69 -8.64 -5.86 7.97
N SER A 70 -8.70 -4.53 8.12
CA SER A 70 -8.19 -3.60 7.11
C SER A 70 -6.67 -3.66 6.95
N ARG A 71 -5.93 -4.23 7.91
CA ARG A 71 -4.49 -4.48 7.77
C ARG A 71 -4.20 -5.39 6.58
N VAL A 72 -4.89 -6.52 6.51
CA VAL A 72 -4.73 -7.50 5.42
C VAL A 72 -5.27 -6.94 4.11
N ILE A 73 -6.42 -6.27 4.14
CA ILE A 73 -7.01 -5.63 2.95
C ILE A 73 -6.07 -4.57 2.37
N SER A 74 -5.38 -3.80 3.21
CA SER A 74 -4.41 -2.80 2.72
C SER A 74 -3.26 -3.45 1.96
N ALA A 75 -2.77 -4.60 2.43
CA ALA A 75 -1.71 -5.36 1.77
C ALA A 75 -2.21 -5.97 0.46
N GLN A 76 -3.44 -6.49 0.42
CA GLN A 76 -4.05 -7.00 -0.80
C GLN A 76 -4.24 -5.90 -1.85
N LYS A 77 -4.72 -4.72 -1.43
CA LYS A 77 -4.85 -3.56 -2.32
C LYS A 77 -3.51 -3.11 -2.90
N ALA A 78 -2.47 -3.07 -2.08
CA ALA A 78 -1.12 -2.71 -2.53
C ALA A 78 -0.56 -3.74 -3.53
N ASN A 79 -0.72 -5.05 -3.24
CA ASN A 79 -0.29 -6.10 -4.17
C ASN A 79 -1.07 -6.06 -5.48
N THR A 80 -2.40 -5.94 -5.46
CA THR A 80 -3.17 -5.81 -6.70
C THR A 80 -2.70 -4.63 -7.55
N ALA A 81 -2.43 -3.48 -6.93
CA ALA A 81 -1.93 -2.31 -7.65
C ALA A 81 -0.51 -2.54 -8.23
N ASN A 82 0.26 -3.48 -7.70
CA ASN A 82 1.55 -3.89 -8.24
C ASN A 82 1.40 -4.97 -9.33
N ASP A 83 0.66 -6.03 -9.03
CA ASP A 83 0.53 -7.24 -9.84
C ASP A 83 -0.24 -7.01 -11.14
N PHE A 84 -1.18 -6.07 -11.15
CA PHE A 84 -2.00 -5.72 -12.32
C PHE A 84 -1.62 -4.36 -12.92
N SER A 85 -0.33 -4.03 -12.82
CA SER A 85 0.28 -2.85 -13.42
C SER A 85 1.40 -3.23 -14.38
N LEU A 86 1.28 -2.72 -15.61
CA LEU A 86 2.31 -2.68 -16.65
C LEU A 86 2.75 -1.22 -16.83
N ASP A 87 3.89 -1.00 -17.50
CA ASP A 87 4.47 0.35 -17.73
C ASP A 87 3.48 1.38 -18.32
N GLY A 88 2.48 0.92 -19.07
CA GLY A 88 1.46 1.78 -19.70
C GLY A 88 0.01 1.52 -19.27
N TYR A 89 -0.23 0.58 -18.34
CA TYR A 89 -1.60 0.19 -17.99
C TYR A 89 -1.69 -0.36 -16.57
N ALA A 90 -2.58 0.20 -15.76
CA ALA A 90 -2.76 -0.16 -14.36
C ALA A 90 -4.23 -0.42 -14.04
N ILE A 91 -4.53 -1.53 -13.37
CA ILE A 91 -5.87 -1.85 -12.88
C ILE A 91 -5.89 -1.78 -11.36
N SER A 92 -6.76 -0.94 -10.80
CA SER A 92 -6.99 -0.91 -9.35
C SER A 92 -7.86 -2.08 -8.89
N THR A 93 -7.79 -2.41 -7.59
CA THR A 93 -8.72 -3.39 -6.97
C THR A 93 -10.19 -3.13 -7.29
N ALA A 94 -10.61 -1.86 -7.37
CA ALA A 94 -11.99 -1.50 -7.68
C ALA A 94 -12.36 -1.76 -9.15
N ASN A 95 -11.39 -1.68 -10.07
CA ASN A 95 -11.61 -1.89 -11.50
C ASN A 95 -11.45 -3.36 -11.93
N LEU A 96 -10.97 -4.25 -11.05
CA LEU A 96 -10.83 -5.67 -11.39
C LEU A 96 -12.17 -6.33 -11.71
N TYR A 97 -13.26 -5.92 -11.03
CA TYR A 97 -14.54 -6.62 -11.11
C TYR A 97 -15.00 -6.83 -12.56
N SER A 98 -15.06 -5.77 -13.36
CA SER A 98 -15.53 -5.85 -14.75
C SER A 98 -14.62 -6.66 -15.66
N ALA A 99 -13.32 -6.76 -15.35
CA ALA A 99 -12.35 -7.48 -16.18
C ALA A 99 -12.32 -9.00 -15.93
N VAL A 100 -12.93 -9.47 -14.83
CA VAL A 100 -12.84 -10.88 -14.39
C VAL A 100 -14.21 -11.57 -14.27
N GLN A 101 -15.29 -10.93 -14.72
CA GLN A 101 -16.60 -11.59 -14.81
C GLN A 101 -16.63 -12.60 -15.99
N PRO A 102 -17.37 -13.71 -15.88
CA PRO A 102 -17.65 -14.62 -17.01
C PRO A 102 -18.35 -13.93 -18.19
#